data_AF-A0AAE4C8S4-F1
#
_entry.id   AF-A0AAE4C8S4-F1
#
_cell.length_a   1.000
_cell.length_b   1.000
_cell.length_c   1.000
_cell.angle_alpha   90.00
_cell.angle_beta   90.00
_cell.angle_gamma   90.00
#
_symmetry.space_group_name_H-M   'P 1'
#
loop_
_entity.id
_entity.type
_entity.pdbx_description
1 polymer ?
#
loop_
_entity_poly.entity_id
_entity_poly.type
_entity_poly.pdbx_seq_one_letter_code
_entity_poly.pdbx_strand_id
1 'polypeptide(L)'
;MPMYVWVAGVLAVAAGAFMVVSLLTLHAVRRERALLAAARAVAATSEAPEGSAYAGAGLLADENVAAGAMLGTILEADVAALNARLSAARTGVADLGAKAELDRVADKLREATTEAHLWRTVPDGREHLRAATGALASAGRHLARATARAVGRPEPADAPPCLADPAHGPAAAEVTWAPDGGVPRRIPVCEADYARISAGRSAAVRSIIGPGGQQPYYDTPAYGDWLLGYFTGYDPYLVARLLDGTVLGRQLPGRITGRARSAGGSSGEFGTVHFA
;
A
#
# COMPACT_ATOMS: atom_id res chain seq x y z
N MET A 1 -58.94 6.42 -34.09
CA MET A 1 -57.47 6.43 -33.89
C MET A 1 -56.93 5.06 -34.26
N PRO A 2 -55.93 4.94 -35.14
CA PRO A 2 -55.62 3.66 -35.76
C PRO A 2 -54.78 2.78 -34.82
N MET A 3 -55.06 1.47 -34.79
CA MET A 3 -54.36 0.43 -34.00
C MET A 3 -52.83 0.52 -34.09
N TYR A 4 -52.29 1.03 -35.19
CA TYR A 4 -50.85 1.21 -35.42
C TYR A 4 -50.16 2.10 -34.37
N VAL A 5 -50.85 3.10 -33.80
CA VAL A 5 -50.27 3.97 -32.76
C VAL A 5 -50.06 3.20 -31.46
N TRP A 6 -50.97 2.29 -31.13
CA TRP A 6 -50.87 1.45 -29.94
C TRP A 6 -49.75 0.42 -30.04
N VAL A 7 -49.62 -0.24 -31.20
CA VAL A 7 -48.56 -1.22 -31.44
C VAL A 7 -47.17 -0.55 -31.40
N ALA A 8 -47.04 0.62 -32.01
CA ALA A 8 -45.79 1.40 -31.96
C ALA A 8 -45.42 1.83 -30.53
N GLY A 9 -46.40 2.26 -29.74
CA GLY A 9 -46.19 2.63 -28.33
C GLY A 9 -45.73 1.45 -27.46
N VAL A 10 -46.35 0.28 -27.61
CA VAL A 10 -45.99 -0.94 -26.86
C VAL A 10 -44.58 -1.41 -27.23
N LEU A 11 -44.21 -1.39 -28.51
CA LEU A 11 -42.86 -1.76 -28.97
C LEU A 11 -41.79 -0.79 -28.45
N ALA A 12 -42.07 0.51 -28.42
CA ALA A 12 -41.14 1.51 -27.88
C ALA A 12 -40.89 1.32 -26.37
N VAL A 13 -41.95 1.05 -25.59
CA VAL A 13 -41.82 0.75 -24.16
C VAL A 13 -41.06 -0.56 -23.93
N ALA A 14 -41.34 -1.60 -24.71
CA ALA A 14 -40.64 -2.88 -24.61
C ALA A 14 -39.15 -2.75 -24.97
N ALA A 15 -38.81 -1.99 -26.02
CA ALA A 15 -37.43 -1.71 -26.39
C ALA A 15 -36.70 -0.88 -25.33
N GLY A 16 -37.37 0.12 -24.74
CA GLY A 16 -36.85 0.90 -23.63
C GLY A 16 -36.58 0.04 -22.39
N ALA A 17 -37.52 -0.83 -22.02
CA ALA A 17 -37.36 -1.76 -20.90
C ALA A 17 -36.23 -2.76 -21.15
N PHE A 18 -36.12 -3.33 -22.36
CA PHE A 18 -35.04 -4.24 -22.72
C PHE A 18 -33.66 -3.57 -22.67
N MET A 19 -33.56 -2.32 -23.13
CA MET A 19 -32.33 -1.53 -23.07
C MET A 19 -31.92 -1.25 -21.62
N VAL A 20 -32.87 -0.89 -20.74
CA VAL A 20 -32.62 -0.70 -19.31
C VAL A 20 -32.15 -2.00 -18.65
N VAL A 21 -32.82 -3.12 -18.91
CA VAL A 21 -32.41 -4.44 -18.37
C VAL A 21 -31.03 -4.86 -18.89
N SER A 22 -30.72 -4.60 -20.16
CA SER A 22 -29.40 -4.88 -20.74
C SER A 22 -28.30 -4.00 -20.11
N LEU A 23 -28.57 -2.72 -19.85
CA LEU A 23 -27.62 -1.84 -19.18
C LEU A 23 -27.40 -2.26 -17.72
N LEU A 24 -28.44 -2.65 -17.01
CA LEU A 24 -28.35 -3.15 -15.63
C LEU A 24 -27.56 -4.45 -15.53
N THR A 25 -27.77 -5.39 -16.45
CA THR A 25 -27.02 -6.66 -16.51
C THR A 25 -25.55 -6.42 -16.87
N LEU A 26 -25.26 -5.57 -17.87
CA LEU A 26 -23.89 -5.18 -18.19
C LEU A 26 -23.19 -4.48 -17.01
N HIS A 27 -23.90 -3.63 -16.27
CA HIS A 27 -23.36 -2.97 -15.09
C HIS A 27 -23.08 -3.99 -13.97
N ALA A 28 -23.99 -4.94 -13.73
CA ALA A 28 -23.79 -6.01 -12.75
C ALA A 28 -22.58 -6.89 -13.09
N VAL A 29 -22.46 -7.34 -14.35
CA VAL A 29 -21.33 -8.16 -14.81
C VAL A 29 -20.00 -7.39 -14.73
N ARG A 30 -19.99 -6.10 -15.09
CA ARG A 30 -18.79 -5.26 -14.95
C ARG A 30 -18.40 -5.09 -13.49
N ARG A 31 -19.38 -4.90 -12.59
CA ARG A 31 -19.15 -4.77 -11.15
C ARG A 31 -18.61 -6.07 -10.54
N GLU A 32 -19.14 -7.21 -10.95
CA GLU A 32 -18.65 -8.53 -10.52
C GLU A 32 -17.21 -8.78 -10.99
N ARG A 33 -16.90 -8.45 -12.26
CA ARG A 33 -15.53 -8.51 -12.78
C ARG A 33 -14.58 -7.56 -12.04
N ALA A 34 -15.03 -6.37 -11.69
CA ALA A 34 -14.28 -5.40 -10.89
C ALA A 34 -14.01 -5.92 -9.47
N LEU A 35 -14.98 -6.55 -8.83
CA LEU A 35 -14.83 -7.18 -7.51
C LEU A 35 -13.80 -8.34 -7.57
N LEU A 36 -13.85 -9.16 -8.61
CA LEU A 36 -12.86 -10.23 -8.82
C LEU A 36 -11.46 -9.68 -9.12
N ALA A 37 -11.35 -8.59 -9.87
CA ALA A 37 -10.07 -7.93 -10.14
C ALA A 37 -9.50 -7.28 -8.87
N ALA A 38 -10.34 -6.64 -8.06
CA ALA A 38 -9.96 -6.10 -6.75
C ALA A 38 -9.48 -7.20 -5.81
N ALA A 39 -10.21 -8.33 -5.73
CA ALA A 39 -9.82 -9.48 -4.93
C ALA A 39 -8.47 -10.07 -5.39
N ARG A 40 -8.22 -10.16 -6.70
CA ARG A 40 -6.92 -10.59 -7.25
C ARG A 40 -5.81 -9.59 -6.97
N ALA A 41 -6.08 -8.29 -7.04
CA ALA A 41 -5.08 -7.26 -6.71
C ALA A 41 -4.69 -7.31 -5.24
N VAL A 42 -5.64 -7.58 -4.34
CA VAL A 42 -5.37 -7.83 -2.91
C VAL A 42 -4.61 -9.15 -2.71
N ALA A 43 -4.97 -10.23 -3.40
CA ALA A 43 -4.24 -11.49 -3.32
C ALA A 43 -2.78 -11.36 -3.81
N ALA A 44 -2.57 -10.64 -4.92
CA ALA A 44 -1.24 -10.38 -5.48
C ALA A 44 -0.34 -9.55 -4.55
N THR A 45 -0.91 -8.78 -3.60
CA THR A 45 -0.09 -8.10 -2.57
C THR A 45 0.43 -9.03 -1.50
N SER A 46 -0.06 -10.27 -1.38
CA SER A 46 0.20 -11.14 -0.23
C SER A 46 1.06 -12.38 -0.51
N GLU A 47 1.43 -12.61 -1.78
CA GLU A 47 2.30 -13.73 -2.17
C GLU A 47 3.78 -13.36 -1.95
N ALA A 48 4.21 -13.42 -0.69
CA ALA A 48 5.62 -13.67 -0.38
C ALA A 48 5.87 -15.18 -0.44
N PRO A 49 6.97 -15.66 -1.05
CA PRO A 49 7.27 -17.09 -1.06
C PRO A 49 7.52 -17.59 0.37
N GLU A 50 6.71 -18.56 0.82
CA GLU A 50 7.01 -19.33 2.02
C GLU A 50 8.23 -20.21 1.74
N GLY A 51 9.35 -19.88 2.39
CA GLY A 51 10.56 -20.69 2.40
C GLY A 51 11.54 -20.36 1.29
N SER A 52 12.56 -19.54 1.61
CA SER A 52 13.86 -19.69 0.97
C SER A 52 14.95 -19.56 2.02
N ALA A 53 15.48 -20.69 2.46
CA ALA A 53 16.76 -20.73 3.15
C ALA A 53 17.86 -20.32 2.16
N TYR A 54 18.15 -19.02 2.05
CA TYR A 54 19.35 -18.56 1.38
C TYR A 54 20.51 -18.64 2.38
N ALA A 55 21.34 -19.68 2.19
CA ALA A 55 22.59 -19.87 2.91
C ALA A 55 23.52 -18.68 2.65
N GLY A 56 24.07 -18.13 3.72
CA GLY A 56 24.94 -16.96 3.69
C GLY A 56 26.19 -17.16 2.83
N ALA A 57 26.55 -16.11 2.11
CA ALA A 57 27.89 -15.91 1.59
C ALA A 57 28.30 -14.47 1.92
N GLY A 58 29.30 -14.37 2.79
CA GLY A 58 29.83 -13.10 3.25
C GLY A 58 30.60 -12.34 2.18
N LEU A 59 30.58 -11.02 2.28
CA LEU A 59 31.67 -10.14 1.87
C LEU A 59 31.41 -8.77 2.51
N LEU A 60 32.26 -8.42 3.48
CA LEU A 60 32.32 -7.11 4.14
C LEU A 60 32.90 -6.06 3.18
N ALA A 61 32.14 -5.72 2.15
CA ALA A 61 32.33 -4.48 1.42
C ALA A 61 31.29 -3.49 1.94
N ASP A 62 31.75 -2.55 2.77
CA ASP A 62 31.03 -1.44 3.41
C ASP A 62 29.53 -1.71 3.67
N GLU A 63 29.17 -2.09 4.90
CA GLU A 63 27.79 -2.44 5.29
C GLU A 63 26.75 -1.40 4.81
N ASN A 64 27.14 -0.13 4.65
CA ASN A 64 26.30 0.92 4.11
C ASN A 64 26.03 0.79 2.60
N VAL A 65 27.01 0.35 1.82
CA VAL A 65 26.88 0.11 0.37
C VAL A 65 26.02 -1.13 0.13
N ALA A 66 26.24 -2.21 0.87
CA ALA A 66 25.43 -3.41 0.77
C ALA A 66 23.97 -3.16 1.18
N ALA A 67 23.75 -2.44 2.28
CA ALA A 67 22.42 -2.03 2.70
C ALA A 67 21.75 -1.10 1.68
N GLY A 68 22.50 -0.17 1.08
CA GLY A 68 22.00 0.71 0.01
C GLY A 68 21.58 -0.06 -1.24
N ALA A 69 22.36 -1.07 -1.66
CA ALA A 69 22.03 -1.92 -2.80
C ALA A 69 20.76 -2.74 -2.55
N MET A 70 20.63 -3.38 -1.37
CA MET A 70 19.45 -4.16 -1.00
C MET A 70 18.19 -3.30 -0.90
N LEU A 71 18.32 -2.11 -0.30
CA LEU A 71 17.24 -1.13 -0.25
C LEU A 71 16.85 -0.68 -1.67
N GLY A 72 17.82 -0.64 -2.57
CA GLY A 72 17.64 -0.36 -4.00
C GLY A 72 16.75 -1.39 -4.66
N THR A 73 17.02 -2.67 -4.44
CA THR A 73 16.23 -3.79 -4.95
C THR A 73 14.81 -3.77 -4.40
N ILE A 74 14.62 -3.48 -3.11
CA ILE A 74 13.29 -3.44 -2.50
C ILE A 74 12.47 -2.27 -3.05
N LEU A 75 13.06 -1.08 -3.13
CA LEU A 75 12.36 0.09 -3.68
C LEU A 75 11.95 -0.14 -5.15
N GLU A 76 12.80 -0.76 -5.96
CA GLU A 76 12.44 -1.16 -7.33
C GLU A 76 11.30 -2.18 -7.36
N ALA A 77 11.34 -3.18 -6.50
CA ALA A 77 10.27 -4.17 -6.38
C ALA A 77 8.95 -3.51 -5.97
N ASP A 78 8.98 -2.53 -5.06
CA ASP A 78 7.79 -1.78 -4.63
C ASP A 78 7.20 -0.94 -5.76
N VAL A 79 8.04 -0.24 -6.54
CA VAL A 79 7.62 0.51 -7.75
C VAL A 79 7.01 -0.45 -8.77
N ALA A 80 7.67 -1.57 -9.05
CA ALA A 80 7.21 -2.55 -10.03
C ALA A 80 5.88 -3.18 -9.61
N ALA A 81 5.74 -3.57 -8.33
CA ALA A 81 4.52 -4.14 -7.78
C ALA A 81 3.35 -3.15 -7.87
N LEU A 82 3.58 -1.88 -7.52
CA LEU A 82 2.53 -0.86 -7.60
C LEU A 82 2.15 -0.53 -9.05
N ASN A 83 3.12 -0.52 -9.97
CA ASN A 83 2.86 -0.36 -11.40
C ASN A 83 2.02 -1.51 -11.98
N ALA A 84 2.31 -2.74 -11.56
CA ALA A 84 1.51 -3.92 -11.93
C ALA A 84 0.07 -3.80 -11.42
N ARG A 85 -0.11 -3.37 -10.17
CA ARG A 85 -1.45 -3.11 -9.59
C ARG A 85 -2.21 -2.01 -10.32
N LEU A 86 -1.55 -0.91 -10.67
CA LEU A 86 -2.16 0.17 -11.47
C LEU A 86 -2.58 -0.35 -12.85
N SER A 87 -1.73 -1.14 -13.51
CA SER A 87 -2.01 -1.72 -14.82
C SER A 87 -3.23 -2.63 -14.77
N ALA A 88 -3.31 -3.52 -13.77
CA ALA A 88 -4.48 -4.37 -13.55
C ALA A 88 -5.75 -3.54 -13.30
N ALA A 89 -5.68 -2.52 -12.43
CA ALA A 89 -6.82 -1.65 -12.14
C ALA A 89 -7.31 -0.87 -13.37
N ARG A 90 -6.41 -0.41 -14.25
CA ARG A 90 -6.81 0.28 -15.49
C ARG A 90 -7.62 -0.62 -16.43
N THR A 91 -7.30 -1.91 -16.49
CA THR A 91 -8.08 -2.88 -17.29
C THR A 91 -9.42 -3.26 -16.65
N GLY A 92 -9.51 -3.22 -15.32
CA GLY A 92 -10.67 -3.74 -14.58
C GLY A 92 -11.69 -2.70 -14.16
N VAL A 93 -11.26 -1.47 -13.85
CA VAL A 93 -12.10 -0.50 -13.11
C VAL A 93 -12.08 0.94 -13.60
N ALA A 94 -11.26 1.30 -14.59
CA ALA A 94 -11.11 2.70 -15.03
C ALA A 94 -12.45 3.35 -15.43
N ASP A 95 -13.28 2.62 -16.17
CA ASP A 95 -14.58 3.09 -16.66
C ASP A 95 -15.69 3.11 -15.59
N LEU A 96 -15.38 2.68 -14.35
CA LEU A 96 -16.33 2.60 -13.24
C LEU A 96 -16.16 3.78 -12.26
N GLY A 97 -15.91 4.99 -12.78
CA GLY A 97 -15.74 6.19 -11.97
C GLY A 97 -14.40 6.27 -11.21
N ALA A 98 -13.47 5.35 -11.47
CA ALA A 98 -12.16 5.31 -10.81
C ALA A 98 -11.07 6.10 -11.56
N LYS A 99 -11.31 6.54 -12.81
CA LYS A 99 -10.30 7.17 -13.68
C LYS A 99 -9.48 8.28 -12.99
N ALA A 100 -10.14 9.24 -12.34
CA ALA A 100 -9.45 10.36 -11.69
C ALA A 100 -8.51 9.91 -10.55
N GLU A 101 -8.86 8.85 -9.81
CA GLU A 101 -7.94 8.28 -8.82
C GLU A 101 -6.79 7.52 -9.48
N LEU A 102 -7.05 6.75 -10.54
CA LEU A 102 -6.01 6.02 -11.26
C LEU A 102 -5.00 6.96 -11.93
N ASP A 103 -5.43 8.14 -12.38
CA ASP A 103 -4.54 9.19 -12.89
C ASP A 103 -3.65 9.73 -11.75
N ARG A 104 -4.20 9.95 -10.55
CA ARG A 104 -3.41 10.31 -9.35
C ARG A 104 -2.41 9.22 -8.93
N VAL A 105 -2.78 7.94 -9.04
CA VAL A 105 -1.85 6.82 -8.81
C VAL A 105 -0.67 6.90 -9.79
N ALA A 106 -0.93 7.14 -11.07
CA ALA A 106 0.11 7.25 -12.09
C ALA A 106 1.04 8.46 -11.84
N ASP A 107 0.48 9.59 -11.42
CA ASP A 107 1.25 10.79 -11.07
C ASP A 107 2.19 10.52 -9.90
N LYS A 108 1.67 9.90 -8.83
CA LYS A 108 2.48 9.54 -7.65
C LYS A 108 3.50 8.46 -7.92
N LEU A 109 3.24 7.53 -8.84
CA LEU A 109 4.22 6.53 -9.27
C LEU A 109 5.37 7.16 -10.07
N ARG A 110 5.08 8.17 -10.91
CA ARG A 110 6.14 8.95 -11.60
C ARG A 110 7.00 9.70 -10.58
N GLU A 111 6.37 10.38 -9.62
CA GLU A 111 7.06 11.05 -8.51
C GLU A 111 7.96 10.06 -7.76
N ALA A 112 7.43 8.90 -7.36
CA ALA A 112 8.21 7.85 -6.69
C ALA A 112 9.42 7.39 -7.51
N THR A 113 9.27 7.22 -8.82
CA THR A 113 10.35 6.81 -9.72
C THR A 113 11.43 7.89 -9.83
N THR A 114 11.04 9.15 -9.95
CA THR A 114 11.98 10.29 -9.96
C THR A 114 12.75 10.37 -8.66
N GLU A 115 12.07 10.32 -7.51
CA GLU A 115 12.72 10.37 -6.19
C GLU A 115 13.62 9.16 -5.94
N ALA A 116 13.23 7.97 -6.39
CA ALA A 116 14.08 6.77 -6.31
C ALA A 116 15.38 6.92 -7.11
N HIS A 117 15.32 7.56 -8.28
CA HIS A 117 16.50 7.88 -9.08
C HIS A 117 17.40 8.90 -8.38
N LEU A 118 16.80 9.97 -7.81
CA LEU A 118 17.54 11.00 -7.08
C LEU A 118 18.24 10.45 -5.85
N TRP A 119 17.59 9.56 -5.09
CA TRP A 119 18.20 8.90 -3.94
C TRP A 119 19.52 8.18 -4.27
N ARG A 120 19.63 7.60 -5.47
CA ARG A 120 20.85 6.88 -5.91
C ARG A 120 21.93 7.76 -6.50
N THR A 121 21.58 8.99 -6.89
CA THR A 121 22.46 9.84 -7.70
C THR A 121 22.88 11.11 -6.95
N VAL A 122 22.12 11.52 -5.94
CA VAL A 122 22.39 12.71 -5.13
C VAL A 122 23.11 12.29 -3.83
N PRO A 123 24.22 12.94 -3.46
CA PRO A 123 24.85 12.76 -2.15
C PRO A 123 23.86 13.01 -1.01
N ASP A 124 23.90 12.20 0.05
CA ASP A 124 23.00 12.31 1.21
C ASP A 124 21.50 12.16 0.91
N GLY A 125 21.12 11.50 -0.19
CA GLY A 125 19.73 11.38 -0.71
C GLY A 125 18.67 10.67 0.15
N ARG A 126 18.85 10.59 1.47
CA ARG A 126 17.88 10.01 2.42
C ARG A 126 16.50 10.67 2.34
N GLU A 127 16.44 11.97 2.06
CA GLU A 127 15.17 12.68 1.84
C GLU A 127 14.48 12.22 0.56
N HIS A 128 15.23 11.95 -0.51
CA HIS A 128 14.70 11.37 -1.75
C HIS A 128 14.18 9.96 -1.53
N LEU A 129 14.84 9.14 -0.69
CA LEU A 129 14.31 7.83 -0.30
C LEU A 129 12.97 7.94 0.45
N ARG A 130 12.88 8.88 1.42
CA ARG A 130 11.63 9.15 2.15
C ARG A 130 10.54 9.66 1.20
N ALA A 131 10.89 10.55 0.26
CA ALA A 131 9.96 11.08 -0.73
C ALA A 131 9.46 9.99 -1.68
N ALA A 132 10.35 9.10 -2.15
CA ALA A 132 9.98 7.99 -3.03
C ALA A 132 8.96 7.06 -2.36
N THR A 133 9.24 6.61 -1.14
CA THR A 133 8.36 5.72 -0.38
C THR A 133 7.08 6.43 0.10
N GLY A 134 7.14 7.73 0.41
CA GLY A 134 5.94 8.54 0.68
C GLY A 134 5.03 8.69 -0.54
N ALA A 135 5.61 8.86 -1.74
CA ALA A 135 4.87 8.87 -2.99
C ALA A 135 4.24 7.50 -3.28
N LEU A 136 4.95 6.39 -3.03
CA LEU A 136 4.40 5.03 -3.10
C LEU A 136 3.23 4.82 -2.13
N ALA A 137 3.34 5.28 -0.88
CA ALA A 137 2.25 5.23 0.09
C ALA A 137 1.01 6.01 -0.40
N SER A 138 1.23 7.20 -0.95
CA SER A 138 0.15 8.02 -1.51
C SER A 138 -0.51 7.36 -2.72
N ALA A 139 0.28 6.77 -3.62
CA ALA A 139 -0.22 6.02 -4.76
C ALA A 139 -1.04 4.79 -4.31
N GLY A 140 -0.59 4.07 -3.28
CA GLY A 140 -1.34 2.97 -2.66
C GLY A 140 -2.70 3.42 -2.10
N ARG A 141 -2.75 4.58 -1.42
CA ARG A 141 -4.02 5.16 -0.94
C ARG A 141 -4.97 5.52 -2.08
N HIS A 142 -4.48 6.18 -3.13
CA HIS A 142 -5.30 6.51 -4.30
C HIS A 142 -5.82 5.25 -5.00
N LEU A 143 -5.01 4.20 -5.07
CA LEU A 143 -5.43 2.91 -5.64
C LEU A 143 -6.53 2.24 -4.80
N ALA A 144 -6.44 2.32 -3.47
CA ALA A 144 -7.50 1.83 -2.59
C ALA A 144 -8.82 2.61 -2.78
N ARG A 145 -8.74 3.95 -2.90
CA ARG A 145 -9.91 4.80 -3.21
C ARG A 145 -10.50 4.51 -4.59
N ALA A 146 -9.66 4.34 -5.61
CA ALA A 146 -10.07 3.92 -6.96
C ALA A 146 -10.88 2.62 -6.90
N THR A 147 -10.37 1.65 -6.16
CA THR A 147 -10.99 0.33 -6.00
C THR A 147 -12.34 0.44 -5.28
N ALA A 148 -12.40 1.17 -4.16
CA ALA A 148 -13.64 1.38 -3.41
C ALA A 148 -14.73 2.05 -4.27
N ARG A 149 -14.38 3.11 -5.01
CA ARG A 149 -15.30 3.79 -5.93
C ARG A 149 -15.84 2.87 -7.01
N ALA A 150 -14.96 2.09 -7.64
CA ALA A 150 -15.33 1.18 -8.72
C ALA A 150 -16.38 0.14 -8.31
N VAL A 151 -16.34 -0.31 -7.05
CA VAL A 151 -17.27 -1.31 -6.53
C VAL A 151 -18.43 -0.71 -5.74
N GLY A 152 -18.50 0.63 -5.63
CA GLY A 152 -19.53 1.35 -4.89
C GLY A 152 -19.47 1.11 -3.37
N ARG A 153 -18.26 0.95 -2.81
CA ARG A 153 -18.03 0.90 -1.36
C ARG A 153 -17.63 2.28 -0.84
N PRO A 154 -17.84 2.56 0.47
CA PRO A 154 -17.29 3.75 1.10
C PRO A 154 -15.78 3.85 0.86
N GLU A 155 -15.28 5.07 0.66
CA GLU A 155 -13.84 5.25 0.56
C GLU A 155 -13.15 4.82 1.86
N PRO A 156 -11.97 4.19 1.77
CA PRO A 156 -11.22 3.81 2.96
C PRO A 156 -10.90 5.05 3.78
N ALA A 157 -10.99 4.91 5.10
CA ALA A 157 -10.48 5.90 6.04
C ALA A 157 -9.00 6.20 5.75
N ASP A 158 -8.51 7.35 6.20
CA ASP A 158 -7.08 7.68 6.07
C ASP A 158 -6.26 6.88 7.10
N ALA A 159 -6.21 5.57 6.88
CA ALA A 159 -5.53 4.62 7.73
C ALA A 159 -4.03 4.61 7.41
N PRO A 160 -3.18 4.39 8.43
CA PRO A 160 -1.76 4.18 8.21
C PRO A 160 -1.51 2.96 7.29
N PRO A 161 -0.31 2.86 6.68
CA PRO A 161 0.08 1.68 5.92
C PRO A 161 0.04 0.40 6.77
N CYS A 162 -0.07 -0.74 6.11
CA CYS A 162 0.11 -2.04 6.75
C CYS A 162 1.50 -2.15 7.41
N LEU A 163 1.54 -2.48 8.69
CA LEU A 163 2.80 -2.60 9.43
C LEU A 163 3.59 -3.86 9.03
N ALA A 164 2.93 -4.93 8.59
CA ALA A 164 3.62 -6.13 8.10
C ALA A 164 4.46 -5.80 6.85
N ASP A 165 3.88 -5.02 5.93
CA ASP A 165 4.57 -4.49 4.76
C ASP A 165 3.87 -3.19 4.28
N PRO A 166 4.52 -2.02 4.43
CA PRO A 166 3.93 -0.75 4.03
C PRO A 166 3.56 -0.66 2.54
N ALA A 167 4.20 -1.45 1.67
CA ALA A 167 3.89 -1.48 0.24
C ALA A 167 2.53 -2.15 -0.07
N HIS A 168 1.95 -2.92 0.85
CA HIS A 168 0.61 -3.48 0.69
C HIS A 168 -0.45 -2.36 0.53
N GLY A 169 -0.21 -1.19 1.13
CA GLY A 169 -1.09 -0.03 1.09
C GLY A 169 -1.77 0.23 2.45
N PRO A 170 -2.88 0.99 2.47
CA PRO A 170 -3.54 1.38 3.72
C PRO A 170 -4.09 0.14 4.46
N ALA A 171 -4.06 0.20 5.78
CA ALA A 171 -4.64 -0.82 6.62
C ALA A 171 -6.18 -0.85 6.52
N ALA A 172 -6.73 -2.05 6.65
CA ALA A 172 -8.17 -2.30 6.66
C ALA A 172 -8.66 -2.67 8.07
N ALA A 173 -7.77 -3.14 8.94
CA ALA A 173 -8.08 -3.58 10.29
C ALA A 173 -6.86 -3.42 11.21
N GLU A 174 -7.09 -3.62 12.49
CA GLU A 174 -6.02 -3.78 13.49
C GLU A 174 -6.03 -5.18 14.09
N VAL A 175 -4.85 -5.67 14.40
CA VAL A 175 -4.63 -6.93 15.12
C VAL A 175 -3.80 -6.69 16.36
N THR A 176 -3.88 -7.59 17.34
CA THR A 176 -2.95 -7.60 18.46
C THR A 176 -1.65 -8.28 18.04
N TRP A 177 -0.52 -7.61 18.24
CA TRP A 177 0.81 -8.11 17.94
C TRP A 177 1.80 -7.64 19.01
N ALA A 178 2.84 -8.43 19.26
CA ALA A 178 3.98 -8.04 20.07
C ALA A 178 5.26 -8.42 19.30
N PRO A 179 6.31 -7.58 19.30
CA PRO A 179 7.63 -8.05 18.93
C PRO A 179 8.15 -9.06 19.96
N ASP A 180 9.15 -9.85 19.60
CA ASP A 180 9.75 -10.85 20.49
C ASP A 180 10.22 -10.21 21.81
N GLY A 181 9.72 -10.73 22.94
CA GLY A 181 10.00 -10.19 24.27
C GLY A 181 9.36 -8.82 24.57
N GLY A 182 8.53 -8.29 23.66
CA GLY A 182 7.87 -6.99 23.79
C GLY A 182 6.45 -7.04 24.33
N VAL A 183 5.85 -5.86 24.47
CA VAL A 183 4.49 -5.70 24.99
C VAL A 183 3.46 -5.80 23.85
N PRO A 184 2.38 -6.61 23.99
CA PRO A 184 1.29 -6.66 23.02
C PRO A 184 0.62 -5.30 22.78
N ARG A 185 0.30 -5.01 21.53
CA ARG A 185 -0.38 -3.77 21.11
C ARG A 185 -1.17 -3.98 19.82
N ARG A 186 -2.04 -3.02 19.53
CA ARG A 186 -2.80 -2.97 18.27
C ARG A 186 -1.89 -2.43 17.16
N ILE A 187 -1.80 -3.16 16.05
CA ILE A 187 -1.05 -2.74 14.87
C ILE A 187 -1.95 -2.72 13.62
N PRO A 188 -1.75 -1.76 12.71
CA PRO A 188 -2.52 -1.67 11.47
C PRO A 188 -2.07 -2.71 10.45
N VAL A 189 -3.01 -3.46 9.87
CA VAL A 189 -2.75 -4.47 8.83
C VAL A 189 -3.71 -4.34 7.64
N CYS A 190 -3.25 -4.69 6.44
CA CYS A 190 -4.11 -4.73 5.25
C CYS A 190 -5.11 -5.88 5.36
N GLU A 191 -6.11 -5.89 4.46
CA GLU A 191 -7.13 -6.94 4.41
C GLU A 191 -6.53 -8.34 4.24
N ALA A 192 -5.47 -8.48 3.44
CA ALA A 192 -4.82 -9.76 3.19
C ALA A 192 -4.09 -10.29 4.43
N ASP A 193 -3.32 -9.45 5.13
CA ASP A 193 -2.63 -9.84 6.36
C ASP A 193 -3.61 -10.09 7.50
N TYR A 194 -4.67 -9.31 7.59
CA TYR A 194 -5.77 -9.58 8.52
C TYR A 194 -6.37 -10.98 8.28
N ALA A 195 -6.62 -11.34 7.02
CA ALA A 195 -7.13 -12.67 6.67
C ALA A 195 -6.15 -13.81 6.99
N ARG A 196 -4.83 -13.60 6.79
CA ARG A 196 -3.79 -14.58 7.20
C ARG A 196 -3.81 -14.79 8.70
N ILE A 197 -3.75 -13.71 9.47
CA ILE A 197 -3.71 -13.76 10.94
C ILE A 197 -4.99 -14.38 11.50
N SER A 198 -6.15 -13.99 10.97
CA SER A 198 -7.45 -14.55 11.38
C SER A 198 -7.56 -16.05 11.11
N ALA A 199 -6.83 -16.55 10.11
CA ALA A 199 -6.72 -17.97 9.79
C ALA A 199 -5.59 -18.70 10.54
N GLY A 200 -4.97 -18.06 11.55
CA GLY A 200 -3.87 -18.63 12.32
C GLY A 200 -2.53 -18.70 11.60
N ARG A 201 -2.37 -18.00 10.45
CA ARG A 201 -1.10 -17.90 9.71
C ARG A 201 -0.37 -16.61 10.08
N SER A 202 0.95 -16.62 9.95
CA SER A 202 1.75 -15.39 10.06
C SER A 202 1.38 -14.40 8.97
N ALA A 203 1.40 -13.10 9.30
CA ALA A 203 1.37 -12.03 8.31
C ALA A 203 2.52 -12.19 7.31
N ALA A 204 2.34 -11.71 6.09
CA ALA A 204 3.39 -11.62 5.07
C ALA A 204 4.31 -10.43 5.41
N VAL A 205 5.05 -10.55 6.51
CA VAL A 205 5.99 -9.52 6.96
C VAL A 205 7.08 -9.34 5.91
N ARG A 206 7.34 -8.07 5.53
CA ARG A 206 8.41 -7.71 4.61
C ARG A 206 9.73 -8.26 5.14
N SER A 207 10.26 -9.21 4.38
CA SER A 207 11.53 -9.85 4.67
C SER A 207 12.63 -9.23 3.82
N ILE A 208 13.78 -8.99 4.43
CA ILE A 208 14.93 -8.33 3.82
C ILE A 208 16.18 -9.13 4.14
N ILE A 209 17.21 -8.99 3.31
CA ILE A 209 18.53 -9.57 3.59
C ILE A 209 19.27 -8.59 4.50
N GLY A 210 19.58 -9.01 5.72
CA GLY A 210 20.41 -8.25 6.66
C GLY A 210 21.78 -8.89 6.85
N PRO A 211 22.64 -8.31 7.72
CA PRO A 211 23.96 -8.86 8.03
C PRO A 211 23.92 -10.31 8.56
N GLY A 212 22.82 -10.69 9.22
CA GLY A 212 22.60 -12.05 9.75
C GLY A 212 21.81 -12.99 8.83
N GLY A 213 21.56 -12.60 7.57
CA GLY A 213 20.69 -13.34 6.64
C GLY A 213 19.27 -12.75 6.56
N GLN A 214 18.33 -13.57 6.13
CA GLN A 214 16.94 -13.15 5.93
C GLN A 214 16.25 -12.86 7.27
N GLN A 215 15.75 -11.64 7.44
CA GLN A 215 15.12 -11.19 8.68
C GLN A 215 13.98 -10.19 8.38
N PRO A 216 13.06 -9.91 9.31
CA PRO A 216 12.03 -8.89 9.07
C PRO A 216 12.66 -7.50 8.97
N TYR A 217 12.04 -6.61 8.18
CA TYR A 217 12.56 -5.26 7.96
C TYR A 217 12.78 -4.47 9.28
N TYR A 218 11.92 -4.69 10.28
CA TYR A 218 11.98 -3.98 11.56
C TYR A 218 13.11 -4.44 12.48
N ASP A 219 13.85 -5.49 12.10
CA ASP A 219 15.08 -5.91 12.78
C ASP A 219 16.34 -5.41 12.08
N THR A 220 16.19 -4.52 11.08
CA THR A 220 17.32 -3.96 10.33
C THR A 220 17.37 -2.43 10.39
N PRO A 221 18.38 -1.84 11.07
CA PRO A 221 18.58 -0.40 11.19
C PRO A 221 18.50 0.41 9.89
N ALA A 222 19.09 -0.11 8.80
CA ALA A 222 19.27 0.61 7.55
C ALA A 222 17.94 1.02 6.86
N TYR A 223 16.83 0.37 7.21
CA TYR A 223 15.53 0.56 6.57
C TYR A 223 14.70 1.69 7.19
N GLY A 224 15.23 2.40 8.19
CA GLY A 224 14.48 3.44 8.90
C GLY A 224 13.96 4.56 8.02
N ASP A 225 14.76 5.06 7.07
CA ASP A 225 14.35 6.16 6.19
C ASP A 225 13.32 5.70 5.15
N TRP A 226 13.44 4.47 4.64
CA TRP A 226 12.43 3.84 3.79
C TRP A 226 11.08 3.70 4.52
N LEU A 227 11.11 3.22 5.76
CA LEU A 227 9.90 3.07 6.57
C LEU A 227 9.27 4.42 6.91
N LEU A 228 10.08 5.41 7.31
CA LEU A 228 9.59 6.75 7.66
C LEU A 228 8.92 7.45 6.47
N GLY A 229 9.38 7.20 5.24
CA GLY A 229 8.73 7.73 4.05
C GLY A 229 7.32 7.16 3.86
N TYR A 230 7.13 5.85 4.00
CA TYR A 230 5.80 5.22 3.94
C TYR A 230 4.81 5.80 4.95
N PHE A 231 5.28 6.10 6.16
CA PHE A 231 4.47 6.70 7.24
C PHE A 231 4.48 8.24 7.22
N THR A 232 4.91 8.87 6.12
CA THR A 232 4.81 10.31 5.96
C THR A 232 3.34 10.76 5.89
N GLY A 233 3.01 11.82 6.63
CA GLY A 233 1.64 12.35 6.75
C GLY A 233 0.90 11.90 8.01
N TYR A 234 1.48 10.99 8.80
CA TYR A 234 0.96 10.58 10.12
C TYR A 234 1.78 11.20 11.25
N ASP A 235 1.35 10.98 12.50
CA ASP A 235 2.13 11.34 13.69
C ASP A 235 3.58 10.81 13.53
N PRO A 236 4.61 11.68 13.62
CA PRO A 236 5.99 11.30 13.33
C PRO A 236 6.50 10.12 14.17
N TYR A 237 5.95 9.92 15.37
CA TYR A 237 6.33 8.86 16.29
C TYR A 237 5.39 7.65 16.24
N LEU A 238 4.37 7.63 15.39
CA LEU A 238 3.42 6.52 15.26
C LEU A 238 4.15 5.21 15.03
N VAL A 239 4.98 5.16 13.98
CA VAL A 239 5.71 3.94 13.61
C VAL A 239 6.76 3.55 14.65
N ALA A 240 7.33 4.53 15.37
CA ALA A 240 8.23 4.27 16.49
C ALA A 240 7.50 3.57 17.65
N ARG A 241 6.28 4.00 17.99
CA ARG A 241 5.44 3.35 19.01
C ARG A 241 4.98 1.96 18.56
N LEU A 242 4.59 1.82 17.29
CA LEU A 242 4.17 0.53 16.74
C LEU A 242 5.30 -0.51 16.81
N LEU A 243 6.54 -0.10 16.50
CA LEU A 243 7.71 -0.98 16.52
C LEU A 243 8.50 -0.96 17.83
N ASP A 244 7.96 -0.38 18.91
CA ASP A 244 8.69 -0.30 20.18
C ASP A 244 9.12 -1.69 20.68
N GLY A 245 10.39 -1.85 21.02
CA GLY A 245 11.00 -3.14 21.35
C GLY A 245 11.72 -3.86 20.20
N THR A 246 11.54 -3.47 18.93
CA THR A 246 12.35 -4.00 17.82
C THR A 246 13.70 -3.26 17.68
N VAL A 247 14.61 -3.80 16.86
CA VAL A 247 15.89 -3.13 16.58
C VAL A 247 15.65 -1.76 15.94
N LEU A 248 14.78 -1.70 14.93
CA LEU A 248 14.49 -0.46 14.23
C LEU A 248 13.67 0.51 15.10
N GLY A 249 12.69 0.02 15.84
CA GLY A 249 11.82 0.82 16.72
C GLY A 249 12.62 1.72 17.67
N ARG A 250 13.67 1.17 18.29
CA ARG A 250 14.56 1.92 19.20
C ARG A 250 15.33 3.06 18.53
N GLN A 251 15.56 3.00 17.22
CA GLN A 251 16.36 4.00 16.49
C GLN A 251 15.51 5.12 15.87
N LEU A 252 14.24 4.85 15.60
CA LEU A 252 13.35 5.80 14.90
C LEU A 252 13.25 7.16 15.61
N PRO A 253 13.13 7.28 16.95
CA PRO A 253 13.10 8.58 17.63
C PRO A 253 14.32 9.47 17.33
N GLY A 254 15.52 8.88 17.24
CA GLY A 254 16.74 9.61 16.88
C GLY A 254 16.70 10.13 15.44
N ARG A 255 16.20 9.32 14.50
CA ARG A 255 16.04 9.70 13.08
C ARG A 255 14.98 10.77 12.85
N ILE A 256 13.94 10.81 13.70
CA ILE A 256 12.88 11.83 13.69
C ILE A 256 13.41 13.15 14.25
N THR A 257 13.99 13.12 15.45
CA THR A 257 14.51 14.33 16.13
C THR A 257 15.69 14.97 15.40
N GLY A 258 16.55 14.16 14.77
CA GLY A 258 17.62 14.65 13.89
C GLY A 258 17.08 15.54 12.77
N ARG A 259 15.86 15.27 12.27
CA ARG A 259 15.17 16.12 11.27
C ARG A 259 14.51 17.35 11.89
N ALA A 260 13.86 17.24 13.05
CA ALA A 260 13.24 18.40 13.70
C ALA A 260 14.25 19.51 14.03
N ARG A 261 15.51 19.15 14.27
CA ARG A 261 16.63 20.10 14.43
C ARG A 261 17.09 20.73 13.10
N SER A 262 16.87 20.04 11.97
CA SER A 262 17.17 20.55 10.62
C SER A 262 15.98 21.25 9.94
N ALA A 263 14.76 21.04 10.41
CA ALA A 263 13.51 21.58 9.87
C ALA A 263 12.67 22.16 11.02
N GLY A 264 12.83 23.44 11.32
CA GLY A 264 12.10 24.10 12.41
C GLY A 264 10.58 24.19 12.17
N GLY A 265 9.78 23.65 13.09
CA GLY A 265 8.31 23.82 13.26
C GLY A 265 7.44 23.05 12.25
N SER A 266 6.25 22.52 12.53
CA SER A 266 5.31 22.56 13.67
C SER A 266 4.51 21.24 13.66
N SER A 267 4.19 20.68 14.82
CA SER A 267 3.44 19.41 14.97
C SER A 267 1.94 19.68 15.02
N GLY A 268 1.20 19.27 13.98
CA GLY A 268 -0.26 19.16 14.00
C GLY A 268 -0.69 17.85 14.67
N GLU A 269 -1.56 17.97 15.66
CA GLU A 269 -2.18 16.88 16.43
C GLU A 269 -3.26 16.17 15.61
N PHE A 270 -3.18 14.84 15.46
CA PHE A 270 -4.28 14.03 14.91
C PHE A 270 -4.36 12.63 15.55
N GLY A 271 -5.61 12.17 15.67
CA GLY A 271 -6.10 11.18 16.63
C GLY A 271 -5.96 9.71 16.23
N THR A 272 -6.19 8.86 17.23
CA THR A 272 -6.32 7.41 17.12
C THR A 272 -7.49 7.03 16.22
N VAL A 273 -7.21 6.36 15.09
CA VAL A 273 -8.26 5.84 14.20
C VAL A 273 -8.73 4.50 14.77
N HIS A 274 -9.90 4.49 15.40
CA HIS A 274 -10.57 3.25 15.77
C HIS A 274 -11.24 2.66 14.53
N PHE A 275 -10.86 1.45 14.14
CA PHE A 275 -11.60 0.65 13.17
C PHE A 275 -12.93 0.24 13.83
N ALA A 276 -14.05 0.67 13.24
CA ALA A 276 -15.40 0.34 13.68
C ALA A 276 -15.79 -1.09 13.29
#